data_AF-A0A838QVV6-F1
#
_entry.id   AF-A0A838QVV6-F1
#
_cell.length_a   1.000
_cell.length_b   1.000
_cell.length_c   1.000
_cell.angle_alpha   90.00
_cell.angle_beta   90.00
_cell.angle_gamma   90.00
#
_symmetry.space_group_name_H-M   'P 1'
#
loop_
_entity.id
_entity.type
_entity.pdbx_description
1 polymer ?
#
loop_
_entity_poly.entity_id
_entity_poly.type
_entity_poly.pdbx_seq_one_letter_code
_entity_poly.pdbx_strand_id
1 'polypeptide(L)'
;MNAKHLGFVSIAQASSVARSHYAGLAFLAAILFSTSHLTAAPTIGVSASSDMGSGFGTSLANTVNGAGLSSISLTANHQGTIPSNSWVSSGTLTGNITFDLGSPVFIDSFSFWNQNGGGPGAAGSTGIRAVTVLTSLDGTIFTPLPGGPTLFAQVTGSSNLPPETFKPPCWQEMSGLL
;
A
#
# COMPACT_ATOMS: atom_id res chain seq x y z
N MET A 1 24.50 -20.63 10.18
CA MET A 1 24.47 -19.18 10.47
C MET A 1 23.16 -18.65 9.90
N ASN A 2 22.27 -18.18 10.78
CA ASN A 2 20.84 -17.98 10.51
C ASN A 2 20.59 -16.61 9.88
N ALA A 3 20.12 -16.57 8.63
CA ALA A 3 19.64 -15.34 8.01
C ALA A 3 18.23 -15.03 8.53
N LYS A 4 18.06 -13.84 9.09
CA LYS A 4 16.89 -13.37 9.82
C LYS A 4 15.94 -12.59 8.88
N HIS A 5 14.64 -12.78 9.07
CA HIS A 5 13.55 -12.22 8.26
C HIS A 5 13.49 -10.68 8.31
N LEU A 6 13.62 -10.00 7.17
CA LEU A 6 13.60 -8.54 7.06
C LEU A 6 12.33 -8.10 6.34
N GLY A 7 11.64 -7.08 6.88
CA GLY A 7 10.43 -6.50 6.29
C GLY A 7 10.72 -5.24 5.46
N PHE A 8 9.96 -5.06 4.38
CA PHE A 8 9.86 -3.93 3.46
C PHE A 8 8.40 -3.52 3.23
N VAL A 9 8.09 -2.25 2.95
CA VAL A 9 6.85 -1.84 2.27
C VAL A 9 7.15 -0.92 1.11
N SER A 10 6.39 -0.95 0.02
CA SER A 10 6.20 0.20 -0.86
C SER A 10 4.72 0.22 -1.18
N ILE A 11 4.04 1.28 -0.78
CA ILE A 11 2.68 1.56 -1.19
C ILE A 11 2.82 2.56 -2.32
N ALA A 12 2.74 2.07 -3.56
CA ALA A 12 2.83 2.95 -4.72
C ALA A 12 1.55 3.76 -4.95
N GLN A 13 0.41 3.34 -4.39
CA GLN A 13 -0.84 4.07 -4.59
C GLN A 13 -1.95 3.57 -3.70
N ALA A 14 -2.64 4.48 -3.01
CA ALA A 14 -4.04 4.33 -2.70
C ALA A 14 -4.83 5.15 -3.73
N SER A 15 -5.86 4.55 -4.31
CA SER A 15 -6.72 5.23 -5.29
C SER A 15 -8.01 5.69 -4.63
N SER A 16 -8.31 6.99 -4.68
CA SER A 16 -9.47 7.57 -4.00
C SER A 16 -10.62 7.97 -4.90
N VAL A 17 -11.84 7.67 -4.45
CA VAL A 17 -13.10 8.08 -5.09
C VAL A 17 -13.71 9.21 -4.25
N ALA A 18 -13.89 10.40 -4.83
CA ALA A 18 -14.65 11.48 -4.17
C ALA A 18 -16.16 11.15 -4.21
N ARG A 19 -16.87 11.16 -3.08
CA ARG A 19 -18.32 10.90 -3.00
C ARG A 19 -19.08 12.22 -2.81
N SER A 20 -19.96 12.58 -3.74
CA SER A 20 -20.90 13.69 -3.56
C SER A 20 -22.12 13.20 -2.76
N HIS A 21 -22.35 13.79 -1.59
CA HIS A 21 -23.58 13.60 -0.82
C HIS A 21 -24.58 14.69 -1.24
N TYR A 22 -25.68 14.31 -1.92
CA TYR A 22 -26.84 15.18 -2.07
C TYR A 22 -28.01 14.58 -1.28
N ALA A 23 -28.28 15.17 -0.12
CA ALA A 23 -29.52 15.00 0.61
C ALA A 23 -30.53 16.05 0.11
N GLY A 24 -31.76 15.63 -0.21
CA GLY A 24 -32.90 16.55 -0.30
C GLY A 24 -33.83 16.36 -1.49
N LEU A 25 -34.98 15.73 -1.20
CA LEU A 25 -36.33 15.86 -1.76
C LEU A 25 -36.55 16.22 -3.26
N ALA A 26 -37.37 15.35 -3.88
CA ALA A 26 -37.89 15.36 -5.24
C ALA A 26 -38.19 16.72 -5.89
N PHE A 27 -37.63 16.94 -7.08
CA PHE A 27 -38.28 17.72 -8.14
C PHE A 27 -37.92 17.14 -9.51
N LEU A 28 -38.93 17.01 -10.35
CA LEU A 28 -38.90 16.41 -11.69
C LEU A 28 -38.05 17.28 -12.64
N ALA A 29 -36.82 16.86 -12.92
CA ALA A 29 -36.01 17.35 -14.03
C ALA A 29 -35.15 16.20 -14.56
N ALA A 30 -35.23 15.94 -15.87
CA ALA A 30 -34.33 15.01 -16.53
C ALA A 30 -32.91 15.61 -16.53
N ILE A 31 -32.16 15.35 -15.46
CA ILE A 31 -30.77 15.72 -15.32
C ILE A 31 -29.96 14.67 -16.10
N LEU A 32 -29.17 15.12 -17.07
CA LEU A 32 -28.12 14.30 -17.67
C LEU A 32 -27.24 13.77 -16.54
N PHE A 33 -27.35 12.48 -16.23
CA PHE A 33 -26.37 11.77 -15.41
C PHE A 33 -25.08 11.65 -16.24
N SER A 34 -24.24 12.67 -16.19
CA SER A 34 -22.83 12.49 -16.54
C SER A 34 -22.25 11.57 -15.47
N THR A 35 -22.12 10.27 -15.78
CA THR A 35 -21.33 9.34 -14.98
C THR A 35 -19.90 9.84 -15.01
N SER A 36 -19.50 10.59 -13.99
CA SER A 36 -18.09 10.93 -13.77
C SER A 36 -17.38 9.61 -13.51
N HIS A 37 -16.74 9.04 -14.53
CA HIS A 37 -15.89 7.88 -14.36
C HIS A 37 -14.63 8.39 -13.65
N LEU A 38 -14.68 8.42 -12.32
CA LEU A 38 -13.56 8.83 -11.49
C LEU A 38 -12.44 7.82 -11.71
N THR A 39 -11.35 8.25 -12.35
CA THR A 39 -10.17 7.41 -12.52
C THR A 39 -9.36 7.45 -11.23
N ALA A 40 -8.97 6.27 -10.75
CA ALA A 40 -7.98 6.08 -9.72
C ALA A 40 -6.73 6.95 -9.98
N ALA A 41 -6.41 7.86 -9.06
CA ALA A 41 -5.22 8.72 -9.13
C ALA A 41 -4.30 8.43 -7.93
N PRO A 42 -2.98 8.68 -8.06
CA PRO A 42 -2.07 8.55 -6.93
C PRO A 42 -2.39 9.51 -5.80
N THR A 43 -2.36 8.99 -4.57
CA THR A 43 -2.38 9.84 -3.37
C THR A 43 -1.04 10.57 -3.31
N ILE A 44 -1.07 11.91 -3.38
CA ILE A 44 0.13 12.75 -3.36
C ILE A 44 0.43 13.16 -1.92
N GLY A 45 1.72 13.26 -1.58
CA GLY A 45 2.16 13.72 -0.25
C GLY A 45 2.10 12.67 0.84
N VAL A 46 2.00 11.38 0.48
CA VAL A 46 2.05 10.29 1.44
C VAL A 46 3.40 10.29 2.17
N SER A 47 3.36 10.18 3.49
CA SER A 47 4.55 9.96 4.31
C SER A 47 4.51 8.59 4.97
N ALA A 48 5.68 8.08 5.37
CA ALA A 48 5.80 6.78 6.02
C ALA A 48 6.62 6.89 7.30
N SER A 49 6.18 6.21 8.35
CA SER A 49 6.89 6.05 9.62
C SER A 49 6.90 4.59 10.06
N SER A 50 7.93 4.18 10.79
CA SER A 50 8.04 2.81 11.31
C SER A 50 8.89 2.78 12.58
N ASP A 51 8.57 1.86 13.49
CA ASP A 51 9.37 1.52 14.66
C ASP A 51 10.53 0.55 14.36
N MET A 52 10.65 0.10 13.11
CA MET A 52 11.58 -0.96 12.71
C MET A 52 12.97 -0.45 12.27
N GLY A 53 13.15 0.88 12.18
CA GLY A 53 14.37 1.52 11.69
C GLY A 53 14.68 1.21 10.21
N SER A 54 15.80 1.71 9.68
CA SER A 54 16.26 1.39 8.32
C SER A 54 17.65 0.76 8.35
N GLY A 55 17.80 -0.39 7.70
CA GLY A 55 19.05 -1.14 7.58
C GLY A 55 19.66 -1.03 6.18
N PHE A 56 20.90 -1.51 6.02
CA PHE A 56 21.60 -1.67 4.74
C PHE A 56 21.68 -0.40 3.86
N GLY A 57 21.68 0.79 4.49
CA GLY A 57 21.70 2.07 3.77
C GLY A 57 20.42 2.39 2.98
N THR A 58 19.35 1.64 3.25
CA THR A 58 18.02 1.86 2.66
C THR A 58 17.27 2.97 3.40
N SER A 59 16.14 3.44 2.84
CA SER A 59 15.36 4.53 3.44
C SER A 59 13.87 4.25 3.35
N LEU A 60 13.15 4.49 4.45
CA LEU A 60 11.69 4.36 4.50
C LEU A 60 10.99 5.34 3.55
N ALA A 61 11.65 6.43 3.14
CA ALA A 61 11.10 7.34 2.13
C ALA A 61 10.91 6.66 0.76
N ASN A 62 11.69 5.61 0.46
CA ASN A 62 11.58 4.87 -0.81
C ASN A 62 10.27 4.07 -0.93
N THR A 63 9.53 3.94 0.18
CA THR A 63 8.25 3.22 0.23
C THR A 63 7.07 4.03 -0.32
N VAL A 64 7.27 5.34 -0.53
CA VAL A 64 6.21 6.29 -0.92
C VAL A 64 6.60 7.25 -2.04
N ASN A 65 7.88 7.33 -2.41
CA ASN A 65 8.39 8.28 -3.39
C ASN A 65 8.47 7.74 -4.83
N GLY A 66 8.06 6.48 -5.05
CA GLY A 66 8.08 5.82 -6.36
C GLY A 66 9.46 5.39 -6.86
N ALA A 67 10.51 5.45 -6.02
CA ALA A 67 11.83 4.99 -6.40
C ALA A 67 11.79 3.52 -6.84
N GLY A 68 12.44 3.21 -7.97
CA GLY A 68 12.47 1.86 -8.53
C GLY A 68 11.28 1.48 -9.40
N LEU A 69 10.18 2.24 -9.40
CA LEU A 69 9.03 1.99 -10.28
C LEU A 69 9.28 2.52 -11.69
N SER A 70 8.80 1.77 -12.69
CA SER A 70 8.83 2.21 -14.10
C SER A 70 7.90 3.41 -14.38
N SER A 71 6.87 3.56 -13.55
CA SER A 71 5.90 4.66 -13.58
C SER A 71 5.13 4.68 -12.26
N ILE A 72 4.46 5.80 -11.94
CA ILE A 72 3.54 5.86 -10.80
C ILE A 72 2.22 5.18 -11.20
N SER A 73 2.12 3.87 -10.94
CA SER A 73 0.95 3.04 -11.26
C SER A 73 0.91 1.81 -10.36
N LEU A 74 -0.31 1.31 -10.08
CA LEU A 74 -0.55 0.06 -9.35
C LEU A 74 0.01 -1.20 -10.04
N THR A 75 0.31 -1.12 -11.33
CA THR A 75 0.80 -2.27 -12.12
C THR A 75 2.22 -2.07 -12.63
N ALA A 76 2.91 -1.02 -12.17
CA ALA A 76 4.27 -0.72 -12.61
C ALA A 76 5.25 -1.86 -12.27
N ASN A 77 6.27 -2.03 -13.10
CA ASN A 77 7.38 -2.90 -12.76
C ASN A 77 8.28 -2.18 -11.75
N HIS A 78 8.76 -2.91 -10.76
CA HIS A 78 9.82 -2.42 -9.88
C HIS A 78 11.16 -3.02 -10.32
N GLN A 79 12.20 -2.18 -10.37
CA GLN A 79 13.56 -2.62 -10.65
C GLN A 79 14.07 -3.58 -9.57
N GLY A 80 15.23 -4.20 -9.82
CA GLY A 80 15.91 -4.98 -8.79
C GLY A 80 16.21 -4.12 -7.56
N THR A 81 16.13 -4.71 -6.38
CA THR A 81 16.34 -4.01 -5.12
C THR A 81 17.79 -3.54 -5.02
N ILE A 82 17.95 -2.25 -4.73
CA ILE A 82 19.19 -1.61 -4.30
C ILE A 82 18.89 -0.64 -3.14
N PRO A 83 19.90 -0.16 -2.39
CA PRO A 83 19.66 0.72 -1.25
C PRO A 83 18.88 2.00 -1.57
N SER A 84 19.02 2.52 -2.80
CA SER A 84 18.36 3.77 -3.21
C SER A 84 16.93 3.62 -3.71
N ASN A 85 16.38 2.41 -3.83
CA ASN A 85 15.02 2.18 -4.35
C ASN A 85 14.18 1.24 -3.47
N SER A 86 14.63 0.99 -2.25
CA SER A 86 13.94 0.07 -1.35
C SER A 86 14.08 0.52 0.10
N TRP A 87 13.37 -0.19 0.98
CA TRP A 87 13.51 -0.10 2.43
C TRP A 87 13.68 -1.50 3.01
N VAL A 88 14.54 -1.61 4.00
CA VAL A 88 14.77 -2.84 4.76
C VAL A 88 14.84 -2.44 6.22
N SER A 89 14.12 -3.15 7.10
CA SER A 89 14.22 -2.89 8.54
C SER A 89 15.67 -3.02 9.06
N SER A 90 15.97 -2.41 10.20
CA SER A 90 17.27 -2.52 10.85
C SER A 90 17.44 -3.84 11.63
N GLY A 91 17.07 -4.97 11.01
CA GLY A 91 17.08 -6.29 11.65
C GLY A 91 15.85 -6.60 12.52
N THR A 92 14.89 -5.68 12.59
CA THR A 92 13.61 -5.87 13.27
C THR A 92 12.69 -6.75 12.43
N LEU A 93 12.15 -7.82 13.02
CA LEU A 93 11.39 -8.85 12.29
C LEU A 93 9.88 -8.60 12.30
N THR A 94 9.38 -7.87 13.30
CA THR A 94 7.98 -7.53 13.51
C THR A 94 7.88 -6.09 13.97
N GLY A 95 6.90 -5.36 13.47
CA GLY A 95 6.68 -3.97 13.83
C GLY A 95 5.57 -3.39 12.98
N ASN A 96 5.49 -2.07 12.94
CA ASN A 96 4.51 -1.35 12.15
C ASN A 96 5.17 -0.47 11.11
N ILE A 97 4.45 -0.25 10.00
CA ILE A 97 4.77 0.78 9.03
C ILE A 97 3.47 1.51 8.78
N THR A 98 3.44 2.77 9.16
CA THR A 98 2.27 3.63 9.07
C THR A 98 2.45 4.56 7.88
N PHE A 99 1.46 4.56 7.00
CA PHE A 99 1.37 5.48 5.87
C PHE A 99 0.36 6.56 6.19
N ASP A 100 0.84 7.79 6.32
CA ASP A 100 -0.02 8.95 6.47
C ASP A 100 -0.35 9.50 5.08
N LEU A 101 -1.63 9.44 4.72
CA LEU A 101 -2.15 9.89 3.43
C LEU A 101 -2.42 11.41 3.40
N GLY A 102 -2.20 12.11 4.51
CA GLY A 102 -2.34 13.56 4.67
C GLY A 102 -3.79 14.04 4.81
N SER A 103 -4.77 13.29 4.30
CA SER A 103 -6.20 13.55 4.49
C SER A 103 -7.01 12.26 4.37
N PRO A 104 -8.25 12.21 4.91
CA PRO A 104 -9.12 11.07 4.70
C PRO A 104 -9.41 10.86 3.21
N VAL A 105 -9.06 9.66 2.73
CA VAL A 105 -9.31 9.25 1.35
C VAL A 105 -10.01 7.91 1.34
N PHE A 106 -10.92 7.73 0.38
CA PHE A 106 -11.40 6.39 0.05
C PHE A 106 -10.26 5.63 -0.62
N ILE A 107 -10.15 4.32 -0.39
CA ILE A 107 -9.12 3.49 -1.03
C ILE A 107 -9.85 2.38 -1.80
N ASP A 108 -9.81 2.42 -3.13
CA ASP A 108 -10.36 1.35 -3.98
C ASP A 108 -9.41 0.14 -4.07
N SER A 109 -8.11 0.40 -4.11
CA SER A 109 -7.07 -0.63 -4.19
C SER A 109 -5.71 -0.07 -3.81
N PHE A 110 -4.80 -0.98 -3.46
CA PHE A 110 -3.37 -0.71 -3.31
C PHE A 110 -2.55 -1.85 -3.89
N SER A 111 -1.29 -1.56 -4.22
CA SER A 111 -0.32 -2.55 -4.70
C SER A 111 0.89 -2.60 -3.78
N PHE A 112 1.44 -3.79 -3.63
CA PHE A 112 2.60 -4.08 -2.80
C PHE A 112 3.69 -4.79 -3.62
N TRP A 113 4.90 -4.22 -3.64
CA TRP A 113 6.05 -4.80 -4.33
C TRP A 113 7.02 -5.40 -3.33
N ASN A 114 6.94 -6.69 -3.01
CA ASN A 114 7.91 -7.24 -2.07
C ASN A 114 9.37 -7.12 -2.59
N GLN A 115 10.33 -7.34 -1.70
CA GLN A 115 11.76 -7.30 -2.02
C GLN A 115 12.10 -8.12 -3.28
N ASN A 116 12.51 -7.43 -4.35
CA ASN A 116 12.88 -8.03 -5.62
C ASN A 116 14.32 -8.57 -5.61
N GLY A 117 14.74 -9.17 -6.72
CA GLY A 117 16.12 -9.63 -6.91
C GLY A 117 17.13 -8.50 -6.59
N GLY A 118 18.13 -8.82 -5.75
CA GLY A 118 19.12 -7.85 -5.25
C GLY A 118 18.96 -7.50 -3.77
N GLY A 119 17.81 -7.82 -3.15
CA GLY A 119 17.61 -7.65 -1.72
C GLY A 119 18.45 -8.62 -0.87
N PRO A 120 18.71 -8.29 0.41
CA PRO A 120 19.46 -9.17 1.30
C PRO A 120 18.68 -10.47 1.51
N GLY A 121 19.30 -11.66 1.36
CA GLY A 121 18.67 -12.96 1.62
C GLY A 121 19.05 -14.08 0.63
N ALA A 122 19.02 -15.34 1.07
CA ALA A 122 19.15 -16.51 0.19
C ALA A 122 17.77 -17.13 -0.07
N ALA A 123 17.51 -17.56 -1.31
CA ALA A 123 16.27 -18.22 -1.74
C ALA A 123 14.97 -17.47 -1.39
N GLY A 124 15.08 -16.15 -1.22
CA GLY A 124 13.93 -15.26 -1.20
C GLY A 124 12.97 -15.42 -0.02
N SER A 125 13.56 -15.70 1.13
CA SER A 125 12.96 -15.62 2.46
C SER A 125 12.86 -14.19 3.01
N THR A 126 13.22 -13.20 2.20
CA THR A 126 13.44 -11.81 2.64
C THR A 126 12.42 -10.90 1.98
N GLY A 127 11.64 -10.21 2.81
CA GLY A 127 10.41 -9.54 2.43
C GLY A 127 9.32 -9.73 3.48
N ILE A 128 8.37 -8.80 3.56
CA ILE A 128 7.22 -8.96 4.46
C ILE A 128 6.39 -10.16 4.01
N ARG A 129 5.86 -10.91 4.98
CA ARG A 129 5.04 -12.08 4.71
C ARG A 129 3.74 -12.04 5.48
N ALA A 130 3.79 -12.27 6.79
CA ALA A 130 2.59 -12.18 7.62
C ALA A 130 2.25 -10.71 7.88
N VAL A 131 1.01 -10.33 7.56
CA VAL A 131 0.55 -8.95 7.68
C VAL A 131 -0.82 -8.84 8.27
N THR A 132 -1.09 -7.68 8.85
CA THR A 132 -2.43 -7.20 9.13
C THR A 132 -2.50 -5.78 8.62
N VAL A 133 -3.40 -5.52 7.68
CA VAL A 133 -3.63 -4.16 7.17
C VAL A 133 -4.68 -3.50 8.05
N LEU A 134 -4.34 -2.35 8.61
CA LEU A 134 -5.21 -1.56 9.45
C LEU A 134 -5.46 -0.20 8.77
N THR A 135 -6.61 0.40 9.04
CA THR A 135 -6.97 1.76 8.61
C THR A 135 -7.34 2.62 9.80
N SER A 136 -7.19 3.94 9.66
CA SER A 136 -7.55 4.93 10.67
C SER A 136 -8.02 6.22 10.00
N LEU A 137 -8.95 6.94 10.65
CA LEU A 137 -9.37 8.29 10.26
C LEU A 137 -8.76 9.39 11.14
N ASP A 138 -8.22 9.03 12.30
CA ASP A 138 -7.69 9.96 13.31
C ASP A 138 -6.19 9.78 13.59
N GLY A 139 -5.56 8.78 12.99
CA GLY A 139 -4.15 8.47 13.16
C GLY A 139 -3.79 7.81 14.51
N THR A 140 -4.78 7.46 15.34
CA THR A 140 -4.60 6.91 16.69
C THR A 140 -5.33 5.59 16.90
N ILE A 141 -6.57 5.47 16.43
CA ILE A 141 -7.37 4.26 16.51
C ILE A 141 -7.31 3.57 15.15
N PHE A 142 -6.79 2.34 15.14
CA PHE A 142 -6.60 1.54 13.94
C PHE A 142 -7.52 0.32 13.95
N THR A 143 -8.28 0.15 12.87
CA THR A 143 -9.20 -0.99 12.69
C THR A 143 -8.72 -1.88 11.55
N PRO A 144 -8.83 -3.22 11.67
CA PRO A 144 -8.51 -4.13 10.58
C PRO A 144 -9.31 -3.82 9.33
N LEU A 145 -8.62 -3.79 8.19
CA LEU A 145 -9.23 -3.70 6.87
C LEU A 145 -10.05 -4.97 6.63
N PRO A 146 -11.38 -4.91 6.54
CA PRO A 146 -12.19 -6.09 6.27
C PRO A 146 -11.79 -6.74 4.95
N GLY A 147 -11.61 -8.06 4.94
CA GLY A 147 -11.14 -8.79 3.75
C GLY A 147 -9.71 -8.43 3.30
N GLY A 148 -8.95 -7.71 4.12
CA GLY A 148 -7.56 -7.38 3.84
C GLY A 148 -6.66 -8.62 3.77
N PRO A 149 -5.51 -8.52 3.09
CA PRO A 149 -4.56 -9.62 3.01
C PRO A 149 -3.99 -9.95 4.39
N THR A 150 -3.73 -11.23 4.60
CA THR A 150 -3.02 -11.76 5.78
C THR A 150 -1.62 -12.23 5.43
N LEU A 151 -1.34 -12.37 4.13
CA LEU A 151 -0.08 -12.82 3.58
C LEU A 151 0.28 -12.01 2.33
N PHE A 152 1.54 -11.63 2.23
CA PHE A 152 2.19 -11.22 0.99
C PHE A 152 3.10 -12.33 0.48
N ALA A 153 3.14 -12.50 -0.84
CA ALA A 153 4.07 -13.37 -1.53
C ALA A 153 5.50 -12.84 -1.39
N GLN A 154 6.44 -13.75 -1.14
CA GLN A 154 7.87 -13.43 -1.13
C GLN A 154 8.47 -13.79 -2.49
N VAL A 155 9.43 -12.99 -2.94
CA VAL A 155 10.23 -13.28 -4.13
C VAL A 155 11.25 -14.35 -3.74
N THR A 156 11.08 -15.60 -4.18
CA THR A 156 11.92 -16.76 -3.78
C THR A 156 13.24 -16.92 -4.57
N GLY A 157 13.55 -15.99 -5.47
CA GLY A 157 14.71 -16.09 -6.38
C GLY A 157 15.30 -14.74 -6.78
N SER A 158 16.14 -14.71 -7.82
CA SER A 158 16.79 -13.49 -8.32
C SER A 158 15.96 -12.70 -9.32
N SER A 159 14.76 -13.18 -9.66
CA SER A 159 13.87 -12.52 -10.62
C SER A 159 13.02 -11.45 -9.93
N ASN A 160 12.77 -10.35 -10.62
CA ASN A 160 11.79 -9.36 -10.17
C ASN A 160 10.38 -9.90 -10.40
N LEU A 161 9.49 -9.73 -9.42
CA LEU A 161 8.09 -10.08 -9.54
C LEU A 161 7.22 -8.82 -9.73
N PRO A 162 6.04 -8.97 -10.39
CA PRO A 162 5.03 -7.92 -10.41
C PRO A 162 4.50 -7.64 -8.99
N PRO A 163 3.81 -6.51 -8.77
CA PRO A 163 3.16 -6.25 -7.51
C PRO A 163 2.05 -7.26 -7.21
N GLU A 164 1.77 -7.43 -5.92
CA GLU A 164 0.49 -7.94 -5.45
C GLU A 164 -0.50 -6.77 -5.31
N THR A 165 -1.60 -6.81 -6.06
CA THR A 165 -2.66 -5.80 -5.98
C THR A 165 -3.79 -6.32 -5.11
N PHE A 166 -4.16 -5.53 -4.11
CA PHE A 166 -5.24 -5.81 -3.19
C PHE A 166 -6.36 -4.79 -3.35
N LYS A 167 -7.57 -5.31 -3.46
CA LYS A 167 -8.79 -4.52 -3.52
C LYS A 167 -9.60 -4.82 -2.25
N PRO A 168 -9.72 -3.86 -1.32
CA PRO A 168 -10.69 -3.99 -0.25
C PRO A 168 -12.08 -4.27 -0.83
N PRO A 169 -12.92 -5.08 -0.16
CA PRO A 169 -14.33 -5.16 -0.52
C PRO A 169 -14.87 -3.72 -0.59
N CYS A 170 -15.55 -3.39 -1.69
CA CYS A 170 -16.07 -2.05 -1.86
C CYS A 170 -16.95 -1.72 -0.64
N TRP A 171 -16.80 -0.50 -0.11
CA TRP A 171 -17.53 -0.03 1.09
C TRP A 171 -19.07 0.01 0.94
N GLN A 172 -19.63 -0.62 -0.09
CA GLN A 172 -21.07 -0.74 -0.33
C GLN A 172 -21.78 -1.65 0.68
N GLU A 173 -21.09 -2.52 1.41
CA GLU A 173 -21.73 -3.38 2.44
C GLU A 173 -21.66 -2.82 3.87
N MET A 174 -20.92 -1.74 4.12
CA MET A 174 -20.80 -1.18 5.48
C MET A 174 -21.85 -0.11 5.82
N SER A 175 -22.77 0.20 4.92
CA SER A 175 -23.93 1.06 5.20
C SER A 175 -25.13 0.31 5.79
N GLY A 176 -25.00 -0.99 6.10
CA GLY A 176 -26.08 -1.81 6.67
C GLY A 176 -26.10 -1.87 8.21
N LEU A 177 -25.23 -1.13 8.90
CA LEU A 177 -25.08 -1.18 10.36
C LEU A 177 -25.08 0.22 11.00
N LEU A 178 -26.01 1.09 10.59
CA LEU A 178 -26.45 2.25 11.34
C LEU A 178 -27.98 2.36 11.29
#